data_AF-A0A7V3AEG0-F1
#
_entry.id   AF-A0A7V3AEG0-F1
#
_cell.length_a   1.000
_cell.length_b   1.000
_cell.length_c   1.000
_cell.angle_alpha   90.00
_cell.angle_beta   90.00
_cell.angle_gamma   90.00
#
_symmetry.space_group_name_H-M   'P 1'
#
loop_
_entity.id
_entity.type
_entity.pdbx_description
1 polymer ?
#
loop_
_entity_poly.entity_id
_entity_poly.type
_entity_poly.pdbx_seq_one_letter_code
_entity_poly.pdbx_strand_id
1 'polypeptide(L)' 'MPNETDTAAPVLAVRNLKAYFHTGEGLARAVDDISFDVRPGEVFCLVGESGCGKSV' A
#
# COMPACT_ATOMS: atom_id res chain seq x y z
N MET A 1 -20.48 5.10 -17.07
CA MET A 1 -19.93 3.95 -17.81
C MET A 1 -18.88 3.32 -16.91
N PRO A 2 -19.04 2.09 -16.42
CA PRO A 2 -17.96 1.41 -15.71
C PRO A 2 -16.78 1.24 -16.67
N ASN A 3 -15.57 1.58 -16.22
CA ASN A 3 -14.36 1.41 -16.99
C ASN A 3 -14.13 -0.10 -17.22
N GLU A 4 -13.66 -0.50 -18.40
CA GLU A 4 -13.35 -1.90 -18.77
C GLU A 4 -12.41 -2.59 -17.75
N THR A 5 -11.67 -1.78 -17.00
CA THR A 5 -10.74 -2.23 -15.94
C THR A 5 -11.38 -2.50 -14.59
N ASP A 6 -12.64 -2.12 -14.35
CA ASP A 6 -13.34 -2.40 -13.08
C ASP A 6 -13.64 -3.91 -12.90
N THR A 7 -13.73 -4.65 -14.00
CA THR A 7 -13.97 -6.11 -14.02
C THR A 7 -12.67 -6.91 -14.17
N ALA A 8 -11.56 -6.27 -14.55
CA ALA A 8 -10.28 -6.93 -14.73
C ALA A 8 -9.64 -7.27 -13.38
N ALA A 9 -8.98 -8.44 -13.31
CA ALA A 9 -8.24 -8.83 -12.12
C ALA A 9 -7.16 -7.78 -11.79
N PRO A 10 -6.96 -7.43 -10.51
CA PRO A 10 -5.96 -6.44 -10.13
C PRO A 10 -4.56 -6.91 -10.52
N VAL A 11 -3.73 -5.99 -11.00
CA VAL A 11 -2.32 -6.26 -11.32
C VAL A 11 -1.47 -6.33 -10.06
N LEU A 12 -1.89 -5.65 -8.99
CA LEU A 12 -1.30 -5.73 -7.66
C LEU A 12 -2.43 -5.83 -6.64
N ALA A 13 -2.38 -6.87 -5.81
CA ALA A 13 -3.27 -7.04 -4.67
C ALA A 13 -2.42 -7.15 -3.40
N VAL A 14 -2.49 -6.12 -2.57
CA VAL A 14 -1.86 -6.09 -1.25
C VAL A 14 -2.91 -6.44 -0.21
N ARG A 15 -2.61 -7.37 0.68
CA ARG A 15 -3.52 -7.82 1.74
C ARG A 15 -2.78 -7.88 3.07
N ASN A 16 -3.37 -7.26 4.08
CA ASN A 16 -2.91 -7.28 5.47
C ASN A 16 -1.41 -6.97 5.63
N LEU A 17 -0.88 -6.06 4.83
CA LEU A 17 0.54 -5.72 4.86
C LEU A 17 0.87 -5.05 6.19
N LYS A 18 1.87 -5.62 6.87
CA LYS A 18 2.42 -5.14 8.13
C LYS A 18 3.93 -5.09 7.99
N ALA A 19 4.51 -3.92 8.25
CA ALA A 19 5.95 -3.72 8.21
C ALA A 19 6.38 -2.91 9.42
N TYR A 20 7.16 -3.54 10.30
CA TYR A 20 7.61 -2.97 11.56
C TYR A 20 9.13 -2.99 11.63
N PHE A 21 9.72 -1.93 12.18
CA PHE A 21 11.16 -1.75 12.26
C PHE A 21 11.58 -1.50 13.71
N HIS A 22 12.71 -2.09 14.10
CA HIS A 22 13.33 -1.72 15.37
C HIS A 22 14.17 -0.46 15.15
N THR A 23 13.84 0.61 15.86
CA THR A 23 14.59 1.86 15.89
C THR A 23 15.22 2.02 17.27
N GLY A 24 16.12 3.00 17.41
CA GLY A 24 16.69 3.35 18.73
C GLY A 24 15.64 3.82 19.75
N GLU A 25 14.45 4.21 19.30
CA GLU A 25 13.34 4.69 20.14
C GLU A 25 12.28 3.59 20.42
N GLY A 26 12.43 2.41 19.82
CA GLY A 26 11.53 1.27 20.01
C GLY A 26 11.05 0.64 18.71
N LEU A 27 9.90 -0.04 18.75
CA LEU A 27 9.31 -0.66 17.56
C LEU A 27 8.48 0.37 16.78
N ALA A 28 8.98 0.79 15.62
CA ALA A 28 8.27 1.65 14.69
C ALA A 28 7.34 0.83 13.79
N ARG A 29 6.04 1.13 13.82
CA ARG A 29 5.04 0.51 12.94
C ARG A 29 4.92 1.32 11.66
N ALA A 30 5.75 1.02 10.66
CA ALA A 30 5.77 1.78 9.41
C ALA A 30 4.52 1.51 8.55
N VAL A 31 4.05 0.27 8.53
CA VAL A 31 2.79 -0.12 7.88
C VAL A 31 2.04 -1.06 8.82
N ASP A 32 0.77 -0.79 9.08
CA ASP A 32 -0.05 -1.61 9.99
C ASP A 32 -1.39 -1.98 9.35
N ASP A 33 -1.46 -3.22 8.86
CA ASP A 33 -2.66 -3.87 8.32
C ASP A 33 -3.30 -3.18 7.11
N ILE A 34 -2.47 -2.80 6.12
CA ILE A 34 -3.00 -2.15 4.90
C ILE A 34 -3.37 -3.19 3.84
N SER A 35 -4.50 -2.96 3.17
CA SER A 35 -4.97 -3.75 2.03
C SER A 35 -5.45 -2.83 0.92
N PHE A 36 -4.96 -3.05 -0.29
CA PHE A 36 -5.38 -2.29 -1.47
C PHE A 36 -5.19 -3.10 -2.75
N ASP A 37 -5.89 -2.69 -3.80
CA ASP A 37 -5.77 -3.22 -5.14
C ASP A 37 -5.32 -2.12 -6.09
N VAL A 38 -4.47 -2.46 -7.05
CA VAL A 38 -4.18 -1.62 -8.21
C VAL A 38 -4.65 -2.39 -9.44
N ARG A 39 -5.60 -1.81 -10.16
CA ARG A 39 -6.16 -2.40 -11.39
C ARG A 39 -5.31 -2.06 -12.60
N PRO A 40 -5.44 -2.81 -13.71
CA PRO A 40 -4.77 -2.43 -14.95
C PRO A 40 -5.17 -1.01 -15.36
N GLY A 41 -4.21 -0.19 -15.80
CA GLY A 41 -4.46 1.20 -16.21
C GLY A 41 -4.77 2.18 -15.08
N GLU A 42 -4.75 1.76 -13.81
CA GLU A 42 -4.91 2.63 -12.65
C GLU A 42 -3.58 3.27 -12.25
N VAL A 43 -3.62 4.54 -11.87
CA VAL A 43 -2.46 5.24 -11.28
C VAL A 43 -2.65 5.30 -9.77
N PHE A 44 -1.85 4.53 -9.04
CA PHE A 44 -1.81 4.54 -7.59
C PHE A 44 -0.70 5.48 -7.07
N CYS A 45 -1.03 6.35 -6.11
CA CYS A 45 -0.06 7.25 -5.49
C CYS A 45 -0.07 7.08 -3.97
N LEU A 46 1.09 6.73 -3.42
CA LEU A 46 1.30 6.61 -1.98
C LEU A 46 1.92 7.89 -1.44
N VAL A 47 1.18 8.61 -0.60
CA VAL A 47 1.57 9.92 -0.04
C VAL A 47 1.63 9.89 1.48
N GLY A 48 2.43 10.77 2.06
CA GLY A 48 2.61 10.88 3.51
C GLY A 48 3.97 11.47 3.91
N GLU A 49 4.12 11.85 5.17
CA GLU A 49 5.33 12.46 5.73
C GLU A 49 6.57 11.55 5.64
N SER A 50 7.77 12.12 5.68
CA SER A 50 9.00 11.32 5.72
C SER A 50 8.97 10.34 6.90
N GLY A 51 9.31 9.07 6.66
CA GLY A 51 9.28 8.03 7.69
C GLY A 51 7.94 7.30 7.89
N CYS A 52 6.87 7.66 7.18
CA CYS A 52 5.56 6.99 7.32
C CYS A 52 5.43 5.64 6.59
N GLY A 53 6.55 5.02 6.16
CA GLY A 53 6.53 3.68 5.56
C GLY A 53 6.24 3.57 4.05
N LYS A 54 6.32 4.66 3.29
CA LYS A 54 6.01 4.65 1.84
C LYS A 54 6.98 3.86 0.95
N SER A 55 8.24 3.72 1.37
CA SER A 55 9.33 3.12 0.58
C SER A 55 9.69 1.71 1.03
N VAL A 56 8.88 1.14 1.92
CA VAL A 56 9.09 -0.17 2.55
C VAL A 56 8.41 -1.26 1.74
#